data_AF-A0A955AGK6-F1
#
_entry.id   AF-A0A955AGK6-F1
#
_cell.length_a   1.000
_cell.length_b   1.000
_cell.length_c   1.000
_cell.angle_alpha   90.00
_cell.angle_beta   90.00
_cell.angle_gamma   90.00
#
_symmetry.space_group_name_H-M   'P 1'
#
loop_
_entity.id
_entity.type
_entity.pdbx_description
1 polymer ?
#
loop_
_entity_poly.entity_id
_entity_poly.type
_entity_poly.pdbx_seq_one_letter_code
_entity_poly.pdbx_strand_id
1 'polypeptide(L)'
;FRLLGSEGIDNDDDGLVNEDGPGGYDPNRDWGWFWQPRHIQGGAYRYPFSIEENRLVADFIRQHPNIGGAQSYHNAGGMILRGPGAKSDAYPQSDVLVYDALGRKGEQMLPGYRYMNVAQDLYEVYGGEIDWLHCSQGIFAFTNELFTPFNYFREREEGRGYFGSSETQRRFNQLLLLNQGFVPWTETVHPQYGRVEVGGVKKSWQRQPPSFLLEEECHRNMAFTLYHADQLPQVSFQDVTARRLSAELLEITAIVENSRLIPTRSAINIRYKITPPDIVSIEGKDLEVVTAMLDHEPFFREATAQTRNPAQVTVDQIPGQGVVYVRWYVKDATQGRVKVKSVKGGEDEIEFNVELGR
;
A
#
# COMPACT_ATOMS: atom_id res chain seq x y z
N PHE A 1 34.88 -13.39 -26.14
CA PHE A 1 33.69 -13.65 -26.96
C PHE A 1 32.88 -12.36 -27.09
N ARG A 2 32.07 -12.21 -28.13
CA ARG A 2 31.09 -11.12 -28.26
C ARG A 2 29.73 -11.68 -27.84
N LEU A 3 29.07 -11.05 -26.88
CA LEU A 3 27.70 -11.41 -26.54
C LEU A 3 26.77 -10.84 -27.63
N LEU A 4 25.94 -11.70 -28.23
CA LEU A 4 25.05 -11.31 -29.33
C LEU A 4 23.66 -10.87 -28.85
N GLY A 5 23.27 -11.19 -27.61
CA GLY A 5 21.98 -10.81 -27.03
C GLY A 5 21.28 -11.96 -26.33
N SER A 6 19.96 -11.83 -26.17
CA SER A 6 19.09 -12.92 -25.74
C SER A 6 18.84 -13.88 -26.91
N GLU A 7 18.58 -15.16 -26.62
CA GLU A 7 18.18 -16.12 -27.65
C GLU A 7 16.87 -15.67 -28.31
N GLY A 8 16.84 -15.59 -29.64
CA GLY A 8 15.65 -15.30 -30.45
C GLY A 8 16.03 -14.77 -31.83
N ILE A 9 15.16 -14.02 -32.51
CA ILE A 9 15.37 -13.47 -33.85
C ILE A 9 15.21 -11.95 -33.84
N ASP A 10 15.98 -11.25 -34.66
CA ASP A 10 15.78 -9.82 -34.96
C ASP A 10 14.73 -9.74 -36.08
N ASN A 11 13.53 -9.26 -35.75
CA ASN A 11 12.36 -9.32 -36.63
C ASN A 11 12.10 -8.01 -37.38
N ASP A 12 12.79 -6.93 -37.04
CA ASP A 12 12.67 -5.63 -37.70
C ASP A 12 13.99 -5.12 -38.32
N ASP A 13 15.03 -5.95 -38.31
CA ASP A 13 16.36 -5.76 -38.90
C ASP A 13 17.12 -4.54 -38.32
N ASP A 14 16.86 -4.16 -37.06
CA ASP A 14 17.54 -3.07 -36.39
C ASP A 14 18.89 -3.46 -35.73
N GLY A 15 19.20 -4.77 -35.74
CA GLY A 15 20.40 -5.36 -35.18
C GLY A 15 20.25 -5.84 -33.73
N LEU A 16 19.06 -5.73 -33.12
CA LEU A 16 18.74 -6.22 -31.78
C LEU A 16 17.93 -7.52 -31.86
N VAL A 17 18.42 -8.56 -31.19
CA VAL A 17 17.80 -9.89 -31.26
C VAL A 17 16.77 -10.05 -30.14
N ASN A 18 15.55 -10.49 -30.52
CA ASN A 18 14.48 -10.87 -29.59
C ASN A 18 13.91 -9.71 -28.73
N GLU A 19 13.96 -8.47 -29.23
CA GLU A 19 13.35 -7.30 -28.58
C GLU A 19 11.98 -6.95 -29.21
N ASP A 20 11.67 -7.48 -30.41
CA ASP A 20 10.55 -7.06 -31.27
C ASP A 20 9.29 -7.93 -31.10
N GLY A 21 9.01 -8.36 -29.88
CA GLY A 21 7.74 -9.02 -29.56
C GLY A 21 6.55 -8.10 -29.91
N PRO A 22 5.35 -8.65 -30.21
CA PRO A 22 4.18 -7.83 -30.52
C PRO A 22 3.90 -6.83 -29.40
N GLY A 23 4.25 -5.56 -29.64
CA GLY A 23 4.04 -4.40 -28.77
C GLY A 23 4.18 -4.69 -27.27
N GLY A 24 5.37 -4.55 -26.71
CA GLY A 24 5.57 -4.64 -25.24
C GLY A 24 4.75 -3.58 -24.51
N TYR A 25 3.65 -3.99 -23.90
CA TYR A 25 2.95 -3.22 -22.87
C TYR A 25 3.41 -3.74 -21.50
N ASP A 26 3.58 -2.82 -20.56
CA ASP A 26 3.90 -3.13 -19.17
C ASP A 26 2.62 -2.91 -18.35
N PRO A 27 2.00 -3.98 -17.81
CA PRO A 27 0.85 -3.86 -16.91
C PRO A 27 1.07 -2.87 -15.76
N ASN A 28 2.31 -2.68 -15.30
CA ASN A 28 2.62 -1.70 -14.26
C ASN A 28 2.89 -0.28 -14.82
N ARG A 29 2.39 0.04 -16.03
CA ARG A 29 2.34 1.38 -16.66
C ARG A 29 0.94 1.73 -17.21
N ASP A 30 -0.07 0.93 -16.90
CA ASP A 30 -1.44 1.10 -17.43
C ASP A 30 -2.42 1.69 -16.40
N TRP A 31 -1.95 2.06 -15.20
CA TRP A 31 -2.81 2.56 -14.12
C TRP A 31 -3.10 4.06 -14.26
N GLY A 32 -4.29 4.50 -13.85
CA GLY A 32 -4.81 5.83 -14.20
C GLY A 32 -4.23 7.04 -13.47
N TRP A 33 -3.45 6.86 -12.40
CA TRP A 33 -2.85 8.00 -11.72
C TRP A 33 -1.57 8.45 -12.43
N PHE A 34 -1.53 9.71 -12.83
CA PHE A 34 -0.39 10.33 -13.49
C PHE A 34 0.12 9.54 -14.71
N TRP A 35 -0.77 8.81 -15.37
CA TRP A 35 -0.46 8.03 -16.56
C TRP A 35 0.07 8.91 -17.69
N GLN A 36 1.02 8.39 -18.45
CA GLN A 36 1.62 9.07 -19.59
C GLN A 36 1.62 8.18 -20.83
N PRO A 37 1.47 8.76 -22.04
CA PRO A 37 1.54 8.01 -23.29
C PRO A 37 2.94 7.43 -23.54
N ARG A 38 3.01 6.44 -24.44
CA ARG A 38 4.22 5.64 -24.73
C ARG A 38 5.48 6.46 -25.04
N HIS A 39 5.34 7.64 -25.66
CA HIS A 39 6.48 8.50 -25.99
C HIS A 39 7.12 9.19 -24.78
N ILE A 40 6.45 9.17 -23.61
CA ILE A 40 6.97 9.63 -22.31
C ILE A 40 7.27 8.42 -21.42
N GLN A 41 6.32 7.48 -21.31
CA GLN A 41 6.44 6.27 -20.49
C GLN A 41 6.51 5.03 -21.39
N GLY A 42 7.72 4.49 -21.57
CA GLY A 42 7.88 3.18 -22.20
C GLY A 42 7.04 2.11 -21.49
N GLY A 43 6.43 1.21 -22.26
CA GLY A 43 5.51 0.18 -21.75
C GLY A 43 4.05 0.65 -21.59
N ALA A 44 3.75 1.96 -21.63
CA ALA A 44 2.37 2.41 -21.67
C ALA A 44 1.67 1.93 -22.95
N TYR A 45 0.39 1.56 -22.83
CA TYR A 45 -0.42 1.07 -23.94
C TYR A 45 -1.32 2.17 -24.52
N ARG A 46 -2.61 1.90 -24.78
CA ARG A 46 -3.48 2.81 -25.54
C ARG A 46 -3.99 3.99 -24.70
N TYR A 47 -4.39 3.72 -23.47
CA TYR A 47 -4.92 4.67 -22.47
C TYR A 47 -4.98 3.94 -21.11
N PRO A 48 -5.20 4.63 -19.98
CA PRO A 48 -5.28 3.94 -18.68
C PRO A 48 -6.33 2.82 -18.64
N PHE A 49 -5.99 1.69 -18.06
CA PHE A 49 -6.81 0.48 -17.99
C PHE A 49 -7.21 -0.06 -19.36
N SER A 50 -6.36 0.13 -20.37
CA SER A 50 -6.58 -0.45 -21.70
C SER A 50 -6.20 -1.93 -21.76
N ILE A 51 -5.45 -2.41 -20.78
CA ILE A 51 -5.17 -3.84 -20.52
C ILE A 51 -6.34 -4.43 -19.73
N GLU A 52 -6.89 -5.56 -20.18
CA GLU A 52 -8.10 -6.16 -19.61
C GLU A 52 -7.87 -6.64 -18.17
N GLU A 53 -6.73 -7.26 -17.91
CA GLU A 53 -6.34 -7.74 -16.58
C GLU A 53 -6.30 -6.59 -15.56
N ASN A 54 -5.66 -5.47 -15.91
CA ASN A 54 -5.61 -4.27 -15.08
C ASN A 54 -7.00 -3.69 -14.84
N ARG A 55 -7.85 -3.66 -15.87
CA ARG A 55 -9.23 -3.15 -15.75
C ARG A 55 -10.04 -4.00 -14.78
N LEU A 56 -9.93 -5.33 -14.86
CA LEU A 56 -10.63 -6.23 -13.95
C LEU A 56 -10.19 -6.04 -12.50
N VAL A 57 -8.87 -5.87 -12.26
CA VAL A 57 -8.35 -5.57 -10.91
C VAL A 57 -8.83 -4.20 -10.43
N ALA A 58 -8.77 -3.18 -11.28
CA ALA A 58 -9.25 -1.84 -10.94
C ALA A 58 -10.74 -1.80 -10.62
N ASP A 59 -11.57 -2.50 -11.41
CA ASP A 59 -13.01 -2.61 -11.18
C ASP A 59 -13.32 -3.33 -9.87
N PHE A 60 -12.61 -4.42 -9.57
CA PHE A 60 -12.71 -5.08 -8.27
C PHE A 60 -12.39 -4.11 -7.14
N ILE A 61 -11.24 -3.42 -7.18
CA ILE A 61 -10.81 -2.53 -6.09
C ILE A 61 -11.80 -1.37 -5.90
N ARG A 62 -12.28 -0.77 -6.99
CA ARG A 62 -13.28 0.32 -6.94
C ARG A 62 -14.61 -0.12 -6.32
N GLN A 63 -15.00 -1.39 -6.48
CA GLN A 63 -16.21 -1.94 -5.88
C GLN A 63 -16.05 -2.30 -4.40
N HIS A 64 -14.82 -2.30 -3.88
CA HIS A 64 -14.49 -2.65 -2.50
C HIS A 64 -13.80 -1.47 -1.80
N PRO A 65 -14.53 -0.37 -1.52
CA PRO A 65 -13.95 0.85 -0.94
C PRO A 65 -13.36 0.66 0.46
N ASN A 66 -13.66 -0.46 1.11
CA ASN A 66 -13.12 -0.89 2.39
C ASN A 66 -11.69 -1.46 2.31
N ILE A 67 -11.12 -1.65 1.11
CA ILE A 67 -9.70 -2.01 0.98
C ILE A 67 -8.84 -0.84 1.50
N GLY A 68 -8.06 -1.10 2.55
CA GLY A 68 -7.19 -0.11 3.19
C GLY A 68 -5.70 -0.25 2.88
N GLY A 69 -5.25 -1.44 2.50
CA GLY A 69 -3.84 -1.72 2.22
C GLY A 69 -3.65 -2.76 1.13
N ALA A 70 -2.47 -2.73 0.47
CA ALA A 70 -2.11 -3.65 -0.61
C ALA A 70 -0.60 -3.94 -0.65
N GLN A 71 -0.24 -5.13 -1.14
CA GLN A 71 1.12 -5.59 -1.36
C GLN A 71 1.23 -6.13 -2.80
N SER A 72 1.93 -5.40 -3.67
CA SER A 72 2.20 -5.79 -5.05
C SER A 72 3.55 -6.50 -5.12
N TYR A 73 3.56 -7.80 -5.35
CA TYR A 73 4.80 -8.61 -5.35
C TYR A 73 5.45 -8.67 -6.73
N HIS A 74 6.71 -8.26 -6.77
CA HIS A 74 7.58 -8.21 -7.95
C HIS A 74 8.89 -8.97 -7.68
N ASN A 75 9.81 -8.94 -8.64
CA ASN A 75 11.18 -9.36 -8.46
C ASN A 75 12.09 -8.57 -9.44
N ALA A 76 13.33 -8.22 -9.11
CA ALA A 76 14.07 -8.53 -7.90
C ALA A 76 14.87 -7.33 -7.38
N GLY A 77 15.38 -7.45 -6.14
CA GLY A 77 16.38 -6.51 -5.61
C GLY A 77 16.29 -6.25 -4.11
N GLY A 78 15.38 -6.90 -3.39
CA GLY A 78 15.17 -6.69 -1.96
C GLY A 78 14.73 -5.26 -1.67
N MET A 79 13.54 -4.89 -2.12
CA MET A 79 13.04 -3.52 -1.95
C MET A 79 11.59 -3.52 -1.48
N ILE A 80 11.28 -2.57 -0.61
CA ILE A 80 9.93 -2.20 -0.18
C ILE A 80 9.70 -0.80 -0.74
N LEU A 81 8.93 -0.70 -1.80
CA LEU A 81 8.80 0.52 -2.60
C LEU A 81 7.47 1.21 -2.30
N ARG A 82 7.54 2.52 -2.03
CA ARG A 82 6.39 3.41 -2.03
C ARG A 82 6.44 4.41 -3.19
N GLY A 83 5.29 4.95 -3.55
CA GLY A 83 5.22 6.15 -4.39
C GLY A 83 5.59 7.44 -3.64
N PRO A 84 5.52 8.62 -4.29
CA PRO A 84 5.15 8.78 -5.69
C PRO A 84 6.17 8.16 -6.65
N GLY A 85 5.70 7.70 -7.80
CA GLY A 85 6.49 7.20 -8.92
C GLY A 85 7.09 8.30 -9.80
N ALA A 86 6.59 9.54 -9.73
CA ALA A 86 7.16 10.70 -10.44
C ALA A 86 7.72 11.75 -9.47
N LYS A 87 8.82 12.40 -9.85
CA LYS A 87 9.48 13.44 -9.03
C LYS A 87 8.66 14.74 -8.96
N SER A 88 7.76 14.94 -9.92
CA SER A 88 6.83 16.06 -9.96
C SER A 88 5.55 15.83 -9.16
N ASP A 89 5.34 14.63 -8.62
CA ASP A 89 4.22 14.30 -7.74
C ASP A 89 4.68 14.28 -6.26
N ALA A 90 3.74 14.42 -5.33
CA ALA A 90 4.03 14.48 -3.90
C ALA A 90 2.89 13.90 -3.07
N TYR A 91 3.25 12.98 -2.17
CA TYR A 91 2.32 12.48 -1.17
C TYR A 91 2.24 13.46 0.01
N PRO A 92 1.07 13.61 0.67
CA PRO A 92 0.96 14.38 1.90
C PRO A 92 1.92 13.85 2.97
N GLN A 93 2.55 14.74 3.73
CA GLN A 93 3.54 14.35 4.73
C GLN A 93 2.98 13.39 5.79
N SER A 94 1.72 13.55 6.19
CA SER A 94 1.06 12.63 7.14
C SER A 94 0.94 11.20 6.60
N ASP A 95 0.66 11.04 5.30
CA ASP A 95 0.62 9.72 4.65
C ASP A 95 2.04 9.14 4.51
N VAL A 96 3.04 9.98 4.22
CA VAL A 96 4.46 9.56 4.18
C VAL A 96 4.92 9.03 5.54
N LEU A 97 4.50 9.63 6.66
CA LEU A 97 4.85 9.14 8.00
C LEU A 97 4.30 7.73 8.27
N VAL A 98 3.10 7.42 7.78
CA VAL A 98 2.52 6.06 7.85
C VAL A 98 3.37 5.08 7.02
N TYR A 99 3.69 5.46 5.77
CA TYR A 99 4.57 4.65 4.92
C TYR A 99 5.94 4.41 5.56
N ASP A 100 6.55 5.43 6.16
CA ASP A 100 7.84 5.33 6.81
C ASP A 100 7.81 4.38 8.01
N ALA A 101 6.76 4.45 8.84
CA ALA A 101 6.60 3.57 9.98
C ALA A 101 6.41 2.10 9.55
N LEU A 102 5.59 1.85 8.53
CA LEU A 102 5.38 0.51 7.96
C LEU A 102 6.63 -0.02 7.25
N GLY A 103 7.24 0.79 6.38
CA GLY A 103 8.40 0.44 5.57
C GLY A 103 9.62 0.11 6.41
N ARG A 104 9.95 0.93 7.43
CA ARG A 104 11.05 0.66 8.36
C ARG A 104 10.82 -0.60 9.19
N LYS A 105 9.57 -0.89 9.58
CA LYS A 105 9.23 -2.18 10.21
C LYS A 105 9.45 -3.34 9.24
N GLY A 106 9.06 -3.17 7.98
CA GLY A 106 9.33 -4.14 6.92
C GLY A 106 10.82 -4.42 6.74
N GLU A 107 11.68 -3.40 6.71
CA GLU A 107 13.15 -3.57 6.65
C GLU A 107 13.69 -4.40 7.82
N GLN A 108 13.13 -4.23 9.02
CA GLN A 108 13.47 -5.05 10.18
C GLN A 108 13.07 -6.53 9.99
N MET A 109 11.90 -6.77 9.38
CA MET A 109 11.35 -8.12 9.17
C MET A 109 12.00 -8.86 7.99
N LEU A 110 12.52 -8.11 7.01
CA LEU A 110 13.04 -8.59 5.72
C LEU A 110 14.54 -8.26 5.58
N PRO A 111 15.45 -9.11 6.09
CA PRO A 111 16.88 -8.89 5.96
C PRO A 111 17.34 -8.72 4.51
N GLY A 112 18.14 -7.68 4.27
CA GLY A 112 18.63 -7.35 2.94
C GLY A 112 17.67 -6.49 2.10
N TYR A 113 16.46 -6.23 2.60
CA TYR A 113 15.53 -5.32 1.94
C TYR A 113 15.80 -3.86 2.33
N ARG A 114 15.41 -2.95 1.44
CA ARG A 114 15.47 -1.50 1.65
C ARG A 114 14.11 -0.86 1.40
N TYR A 115 13.68 0.01 2.30
CA TYR A 115 12.50 0.85 2.10
C TYR A 115 12.89 2.10 1.30
N MET A 116 12.24 2.31 0.16
CA MET A 116 12.64 3.30 -0.83
C MET A 116 11.43 3.98 -1.45
N ASN A 117 11.63 5.22 -1.90
CA ASN A 117 10.73 5.86 -2.84
C ASN A 117 11.14 5.54 -4.28
N VAL A 118 10.16 5.17 -5.11
CA VAL A 118 10.40 4.81 -6.51
C VAL A 118 11.08 5.95 -7.28
N ALA A 119 10.50 7.15 -7.29
CA ALA A 119 11.01 8.26 -8.12
C ALA A 119 12.38 8.79 -7.67
N GLN A 120 12.59 8.90 -6.35
CA GLN A 120 13.77 9.53 -5.76
C GLN A 120 14.96 8.58 -5.71
N ASP A 121 14.73 7.32 -5.33
CA ASP A 121 15.81 6.37 -5.06
C ASP A 121 16.04 5.37 -6.20
N LEU A 122 15.13 5.29 -7.18
CA LEU A 122 15.24 4.45 -8.39
C LEU A 122 15.13 5.28 -9.68
N TYR A 123 13.94 5.30 -10.28
CA TYR A 123 13.65 5.93 -11.56
C TYR A 123 12.17 6.32 -11.61
N GLU A 124 11.82 7.25 -12.50
CA GLU A 124 10.43 7.69 -12.62
C GLU A 124 9.55 6.63 -13.31
N VAL A 125 8.36 6.45 -12.75
CA VAL A 125 7.31 5.54 -13.22
C VAL A 125 6.01 6.32 -13.27
N TYR A 126 5.42 6.40 -14.46
CA TYR A 126 4.08 6.95 -14.68
C TYR A 126 3.07 5.81 -14.89
N GLY A 127 1.87 5.98 -14.34
CA GLY A 127 0.82 4.96 -14.41
C GLY A 127 1.15 3.67 -13.68
N GLY A 128 1.88 3.76 -12.56
CA GLY A 128 2.20 2.63 -11.69
C GLY A 128 1.04 2.23 -10.77
N GLU A 129 0.96 0.95 -10.42
CA GLU A 129 -0.12 0.38 -9.60
C GLU A 129 -0.23 1.05 -8.24
N ILE A 130 0.88 1.14 -7.50
CA ILE A 130 0.89 1.65 -6.13
C ILE A 130 0.51 3.14 -6.03
N ASP A 131 0.82 3.92 -7.07
CA ASP A 131 0.41 5.32 -7.18
C ASP A 131 -1.09 5.44 -7.39
N TRP A 132 -1.68 4.60 -8.25
CA TRP A 132 -3.12 4.59 -8.41
C TRP A 132 -3.85 4.12 -7.15
N LEU A 133 -3.36 3.06 -6.50
CA LEU A 133 -3.91 2.58 -5.23
C LEU A 133 -3.91 3.69 -4.18
N HIS A 134 -2.80 4.40 -4.01
CA HIS A 134 -2.72 5.48 -3.03
C HIS A 134 -3.53 6.70 -3.45
N CYS A 135 -3.20 7.30 -4.59
CA CYS A 135 -3.72 8.61 -4.94
C CYS A 135 -5.15 8.59 -5.48
N SER A 136 -5.60 7.47 -6.04
CA SER A 136 -6.98 7.32 -6.55
C SER A 136 -7.91 6.55 -5.62
N GLN A 137 -7.40 5.66 -4.76
CA GLN A 137 -8.22 4.83 -3.86
C GLN A 137 -7.94 5.07 -2.36
N GLY A 138 -6.94 5.90 -2.02
CA GLY A 138 -6.56 6.17 -0.63
C GLY A 138 -6.05 4.92 0.09
N ILE A 139 -5.43 3.99 -0.63
CA ILE A 139 -4.89 2.72 -0.12
C ILE A 139 -3.42 2.92 0.21
N PHE A 140 -2.95 2.41 1.35
CA PHE A 140 -1.51 2.34 1.63
C PHE A 140 -0.95 1.11 0.93
N ALA A 141 -0.10 1.29 -0.09
CA ALA A 141 0.34 0.21 -0.97
C ALA A 141 1.85 0.19 -1.14
N PHE A 142 2.43 -1.01 -1.18
CA PHE A 142 3.85 -1.21 -1.48
C PHE A 142 4.06 -2.12 -2.68
N THR A 143 5.11 -1.85 -3.45
CA THR A 143 5.71 -2.85 -4.32
C THR A 143 6.84 -3.54 -3.58
N ASN A 144 6.90 -4.87 -3.65
CA ASN A 144 7.92 -5.68 -2.98
C ASN A 144 8.78 -6.35 -4.06
N GLU A 145 10.00 -5.87 -4.23
CA GLU A 145 10.95 -6.49 -5.16
C GLU A 145 11.67 -7.62 -4.43
N LEU A 146 11.18 -8.84 -4.64
CA LEU A 146 11.63 -10.02 -3.90
C LEU A 146 13.05 -10.43 -4.26
N PHE A 147 13.71 -11.16 -3.36
CA PHE A 147 15.04 -11.74 -3.56
C PHE A 147 16.16 -10.72 -3.83
N THR A 148 17.30 -10.90 -3.18
CA THR A 148 18.41 -9.94 -3.20
C THR A 148 19.75 -10.66 -3.13
N PRO A 149 20.85 -10.07 -3.65
CA PRO A 149 22.20 -10.63 -3.50
C PRO A 149 22.61 -10.89 -2.06
N PHE A 150 22.01 -10.19 -1.09
CA PHE A 150 22.18 -10.51 0.33
C PHE A 150 21.86 -11.98 0.64
N ASN A 151 20.87 -12.58 -0.03
CA ASN A 151 20.49 -13.97 0.18
C ASN A 151 21.54 -14.99 -0.29
N TYR A 152 22.53 -14.58 -1.11
CA TYR A 152 23.56 -15.49 -1.59
C TYR A 152 24.48 -15.97 -0.46
N PHE A 153 24.94 -15.05 0.38
CA PHE A 153 25.91 -15.34 1.45
C PHE A 153 25.62 -14.61 2.77
N ARG A 154 24.48 -13.93 2.89
CA ARG A 154 24.10 -13.05 4.02
C ARG A 154 25.08 -11.90 4.25
N GLU A 155 25.65 -11.42 3.15
CA GLU A 155 26.62 -10.32 3.11
C GLU A 155 26.07 -9.20 2.23
N ARG A 156 26.25 -7.94 2.66
CA ARG A 156 25.91 -6.78 1.82
C ARG A 156 27.05 -6.50 0.86
N GLU A 157 26.75 -6.43 -0.44
CA GLU A 157 27.70 -6.03 -1.47
C GLU A 157 27.40 -4.57 -1.87
N GLU A 158 28.18 -3.61 -1.36
CA GLU A 158 27.97 -2.19 -1.63
C GLU A 158 28.23 -1.85 -3.11
N GLY A 159 27.41 -0.96 -3.69
CA GLY A 159 27.63 -0.41 -5.04
C GLY A 159 27.42 -1.38 -6.21
N ARG A 160 26.69 -2.48 -6.01
CA ARG A 160 26.35 -3.44 -7.08
C ARG A 160 24.88 -3.38 -7.46
N GLY A 161 24.57 -3.73 -8.71
CA GLY A 161 23.20 -3.75 -9.23
C GLY A 161 22.30 -4.79 -8.54
N TYR A 162 21.03 -4.83 -8.94
CA TYR A 162 19.97 -5.64 -8.31
C TYR A 162 20.26 -7.15 -8.19
N PHE A 163 21.20 -7.68 -8.98
CA PHE A 163 21.55 -9.10 -9.03
C PHE A 163 22.94 -9.43 -8.45
N GLY A 164 23.65 -8.45 -7.88
CA GLY A 164 25.00 -8.62 -7.33
C GLY A 164 26.07 -8.69 -8.43
N SER A 165 27.34 -8.86 -8.06
CA SER A 165 28.41 -8.98 -9.05
C SER A 165 28.45 -10.35 -9.72
N SER A 166 29.00 -10.41 -10.93
CA SER A 166 29.23 -11.67 -11.66
C SER A 166 30.14 -12.63 -10.90
N GLU A 167 31.02 -12.13 -10.02
CA GLU A 167 31.86 -12.94 -9.15
C GLU A 167 31.04 -13.60 -8.04
N THR A 168 30.23 -12.82 -7.31
CA THR A 168 29.35 -13.34 -6.27
C THR A 168 28.37 -14.36 -6.84
N GLN A 169 27.77 -14.07 -8.01
CA GLN A 169 26.87 -14.99 -8.70
C GLN A 169 27.55 -16.30 -9.08
N ARG A 170 28.78 -16.24 -9.61
CA ARG A 170 29.57 -17.43 -9.97
C ARG A 170 29.91 -18.26 -8.73
N ARG A 171 30.32 -17.61 -7.65
CA ARG A 171 30.64 -18.26 -6.37
C ARG A 171 29.40 -18.93 -5.78
N PHE A 172 28.27 -18.24 -5.77
CA PHE A 172 26.99 -18.80 -5.30
C PHE A 172 26.57 -20.01 -6.15
N ASN A 173 26.67 -19.89 -7.47
CA ASN A 173 26.39 -21.00 -8.38
C ASN A 173 27.29 -22.21 -8.09
N GLN A 174 28.60 -22.01 -7.94
CA GLN A 174 29.55 -23.08 -7.71
C GLN A 174 29.36 -23.76 -6.35
N LEU A 175 29.20 -22.97 -5.28
CA LEU A 175 29.19 -23.48 -3.91
C LEU A 175 27.81 -23.98 -3.47
N LEU A 176 26.73 -23.29 -3.86
CA LEU A 176 25.39 -23.52 -3.31
C LEU A 176 24.39 -24.05 -4.34
N LEU A 177 24.56 -23.73 -5.62
CA LEU A 177 23.74 -24.32 -6.70
C LEU A 177 24.41 -25.52 -7.37
N LEU A 178 25.62 -25.91 -6.95
CA LEU A 178 26.38 -27.03 -7.51
C LEU A 178 26.52 -26.96 -9.04
N ASN A 179 26.81 -25.75 -9.54
CA ASN A 179 26.92 -25.38 -10.95
C ASN A 179 25.61 -25.49 -11.78
N GLN A 180 24.45 -25.68 -11.14
CA GLN A 180 23.18 -25.80 -11.86
C GLN A 180 22.56 -24.46 -12.29
N GLY A 181 23.06 -23.32 -11.82
CA GLY A 181 22.62 -21.98 -12.18
C GLY A 181 23.15 -21.47 -13.54
N PHE A 182 23.88 -22.30 -14.27
CA PHE A 182 24.46 -21.99 -15.58
C PHE A 182 24.14 -23.10 -16.58
N VAL A 183 23.83 -22.74 -17.81
CA VAL A 183 23.72 -23.64 -18.95
C VAL A 183 25.04 -23.59 -19.71
N PRO A 184 25.79 -24.70 -19.84
CA PRO A 184 27.02 -24.71 -20.61
C PRO A 184 26.80 -24.18 -22.03
N TRP A 185 27.73 -23.35 -22.50
CA TRP A 185 27.74 -22.88 -23.87
C TRP A 185 27.83 -24.07 -24.82
N THR A 186 26.88 -24.14 -25.74
CA THR A 186 26.77 -25.21 -26.74
C THR A 186 26.68 -24.58 -28.11
N GLU A 187 27.48 -25.04 -29.06
CA GLU A 187 27.43 -24.57 -30.44
C GLU A 187 26.07 -24.92 -31.09
N THR A 188 25.53 -23.96 -31.84
CA THR A 188 24.33 -24.13 -32.66
C THR A 188 24.43 -23.26 -33.92
N VAL A 189 23.53 -23.48 -34.87
CA VAL A 189 23.43 -22.68 -36.11
C VAL A 189 22.23 -21.75 -36.01
N HIS A 190 22.51 -20.46 -35.82
CA HIS A 190 21.51 -19.39 -35.84
C HIS A 190 21.14 -19.01 -37.28
N PRO A 191 19.85 -18.79 -37.60
CA PRO A 191 19.41 -18.42 -38.95
C PRO A 191 20.10 -17.15 -39.49
N GLN A 192 20.31 -16.13 -38.65
CA GLN A 192 20.93 -14.85 -39.06
C GLN A 192 22.46 -14.81 -38.88
N TYR A 193 23.01 -15.48 -37.87
CA TYR A 193 24.41 -15.32 -37.47
C TYR A 193 25.31 -16.52 -37.82
N GLY A 194 24.73 -17.59 -38.36
CA GLY A 194 25.45 -18.83 -38.59
C GLY A 194 25.86 -19.49 -37.27
N ARG A 195 27.10 -19.98 -37.17
CA ARG A 195 27.57 -20.69 -35.96
C ARG A 195 27.74 -19.74 -34.78
N VAL A 196 26.99 -20.00 -33.71
CA VAL A 196 27.02 -19.27 -32.44
C VAL A 196 27.00 -20.25 -31.27
N GLU A 197 27.31 -19.77 -30.06
CA GLU A 197 27.12 -20.53 -28.83
C GLU A 197 25.87 -20.04 -28.09
N VAL A 198 25.05 -20.96 -27.60
CA VAL A 198 23.89 -20.67 -26.75
C VAL A 198 24.09 -21.31 -25.39
N GLY A 199 23.78 -20.57 -24.33
CA GLY A 199 24.05 -20.93 -22.95
C GLY A 199 24.06 -19.69 -22.06
N GLY A 200 24.64 -19.80 -20.87
CA GLY A 200 24.77 -18.68 -19.95
C GLY A 200 24.04 -18.87 -18.63
N VAL A 201 23.87 -17.77 -17.89
CA VAL A 201 23.24 -17.79 -16.57
C VAL A 201 21.75 -18.05 -16.71
N LYS A 202 21.23 -18.98 -15.91
CA LYS A 202 19.77 -19.21 -15.83
C LYS A 202 19.10 -18.02 -15.13
N LYS A 203 18.20 -17.34 -15.83
CA LYS A 203 17.46 -16.17 -15.32
C LYS A 203 16.68 -16.44 -14.03
N SER A 204 16.15 -17.66 -13.85
CA SER A 204 15.21 -17.98 -12.78
C SER A 204 15.79 -17.79 -11.37
N TRP A 205 16.98 -18.35 -11.08
CA TRP A 205 17.55 -18.31 -9.72
C TRP A 205 18.03 -16.92 -9.30
N GLN A 206 18.16 -15.98 -10.22
CA GLN A 206 18.49 -14.58 -9.92
C GLN A 206 17.25 -13.74 -9.57
N ARG A 207 16.06 -14.21 -9.95
CA ARG A 207 14.79 -13.50 -9.74
C ARG A 207 13.91 -14.16 -8.69
N GLN A 208 14.10 -15.46 -8.49
CA GLN A 208 13.38 -16.25 -7.50
C GLN A 208 14.40 -16.98 -6.62
N PRO A 209 14.12 -17.12 -5.31
CA PRO A 209 14.98 -17.88 -4.44
C PRO A 209 15.10 -19.33 -4.93
N PRO A 210 16.30 -19.93 -4.92
CA PRO A 210 16.46 -21.37 -4.98
C PRO A 210 15.61 -22.07 -3.91
N SER A 211 15.23 -23.32 -4.14
CA SER A 211 14.29 -24.06 -3.29
C SER A 211 14.65 -24.06 -1.80
N PHE A 212 15.94 -24.17 -1.47
CA PHE A 212 16.43 -24.16 -0.09
C PHE A 212 16.34 -22.80 0.63
N LEU A 213 15.99 -21.73 -0.08
CA LEU A 213 15.76 -20.38 0.46
C LEU A 213 14.29 -19.94 0.40
N LEU A 214 13.42 -20.71 -0.29
CA LEU A 214 12.02 -20.30 -0.51
C LEU A 214 11.22 -20.17 0.79
N GLU A 215 11.38 -21.11 1.73
CA GLU A 215 10.56 -21.13 2.95
C GLU A 215 10.76 -19.86 3.78
N GLU A 216 12.02 -19.42 3.96
CA GLU A 216 12.31 -18.19 4.68
C GLU A 216 11.79 -16.95 3.93
N GLU A 217 12.02 -16.87 2.61
CA GLU A 217 11.58 -15.74 1.80
C GLU A 217 10.05 -15.58 1.87
N CYS A 218 9.30 -16.67 1.71
CA CYS A 218 7.85 -16.69 1.79
C CYS A 218 7.37 -16.34 3.20
N HIS A 219 7.96 -16.94 4.25
CA HIS A 219 7.55 -16.68 5.63
C HIS A 219 7.68 -15.20 6.00
N ARG A 220 8.82 -14.59 5.71
CA ARG A 220 9.07 -13.19 6.09
C ARG A 220 8.18 -12.21 5.32
N ASN A 221 8.00 -12.43 4.02
CA ASN A 221 7.13 -11.58 3.18
C ASN A 221 5.66 -11.72 3.57
N MET A 222 5.20 -12.95 3.86
CA MET A 222 3.87 -13.18 4.42
C MET A 222 3.72 -12.47 5.77
N ALA A 223 4.70 -12.58 6.67
CA ALA A 223 4.65 -11.91 7.97
C ALA A 223 4.57 -10.38 7.83
N PHE A 224 5.29 -9.78 6.88
CA PHE A 224 5.18 -8.35 6.59
C PHE A 224 3.81 -7.97 6.02
N THR A 225 3.24 -8.80 5.14
CA THR A 225 1.86 -8.61 4.65
C THR A 225 0.85 -8.65 5.79
N LEU A 226 0.95 -9.62 6.70
CA LEU A 226 0.07 -9.74 7.86
C LEU A 226 0.25 -8.59 8.83
N TYR A 227 1.49 -8.13 9.05
CA TYR A 227 1.75 -6.94 9.86
C TYR A 227 1.09 -5.71 9.24
N HIS A 228 1.24 -5.48 7.93
CA HIS A 228 0.57 -4.38 7.25
C HIS A 228 -0.96 -4.48 7.39
N ALA A 229 -1.53 -5.68 7.24
CA ALA A 229 -2.96 -5.91 7.45
C ALA A 229 -3.41 -5.63 8.89
N ASP A 230 -2.62 -6.02 9.89
CA ASP A 230 -2.87 -5.73 11.31
C ASP A 230 -2.82 -4.24 11.64
N GLN A 231 -2.10 -3.44 10.84
CA GLN A 231 -2.01 -1.99 11.01
C GLN A 231 -3.09 -1.21 10.27
N LEU A 232 -4.00 -1.88 9.54
CA LEU A 232 -5.20 -1.25 8.96
C LEU A 232 -6.08 -0.65 10.05
N PRO A 233 -6.82 0.43 9.78
CA PRO A 233 -7.61 1.11 10.80
C PRO A 233 -8.65 0.17 11.42
N GLN A 234 -8.85 0.30 12.73
CA GLN A 234 -9.89 -0.42 13.46
C GLN A 234 -10.47 0.53 14.51
N VAL A 235 -11.71 0.98 14.27
CA VAL A 235 -12.38 1.92 15.17
C VAL A 235 -13.01 1.19 16.35
N SER A 236 -12.93 1.80 17.53
CA SER A 236 -13.64 1.34 18.73
C SER A 236 -14.01 2.51 19.64
N PHE A 237 -14.96 2.30 20.54
CA PHE A 237 -15.21 3.25 21.62
C PHE A 237 -14.25 2.97 22.80
N GLN A 238 -13.53 4.00 23.22
CA GLN A 238 -12.77 3.96 24.46
C GLN A 238 -13.68 4.20 25.67
N ASP A 239 -14.59 5.16 25.57
CA ASP A 239 -15.54 5.50 26.62
C ASP A 239 -16.75 6.26 26.06
N VAL A 240 -17.90 6.17 26.74
CA VAL A 240 -19.07 7.01 26.51
C VAL A 240 -19.62 7.45 27.87
N THR A 241 -19.52 8.74 28.12
CA THR A 241 -19.94 9.35 29.38
C THR A 241 -21.19 10.20 29.18
N ALA A 242 -22.12 10.13 30.13
CA ALA A 242 -23.30 10.99 30.18
C ALA A 242 -23.27 11.84 31.45
N ARG A 243 -23.33 13.17 31.30
CA ARG A 243 -23.33 14.14 32.39
C ARG A 243 -24.59 14.99 32.32
N ARG A 244 -25.32 15.08 33.43
CA ARG A 244 -26.50 15.96 33.54
C ARG A 244 -26.06 17.42 33.69
N LEU A 245 -26.56 18.29 32.81
CA LEU A 245 -26.36 19.75 32.88
C LEU A 245 -27.55 20.46 33.54
N SER A 246 -28.75 19.95 33.35
CA SER A 246 -29.99 20.44 33.98
C SER A 246 -31.04 19.32 34.08
N ALA A 247 -32.27 19.63 34.52
CA ALA A 247 -33.36 18.66 34.56
C ALA A 247 -33.65 18.05 33.17
N GLU A 248 -33.53 18.85 32.11
CA GLU A 248 -33.92 18.48 30.74
C GLU A 248 -32.71 18.30 29.81
N LEU A 249 -31.50 18.71 30.21
CA LEU A 249 -30.32 18.72 29.33
C LEU A 249 -29.20 17.81 29.83
N LEU A 250 -28.71 16.96 28.93
CA LEU A 250 -27.58 16.05 29.12
C LEU A 250 -26.46 16.36 28.13
N GLU A 251 -25.24 16.20 28.59
CA GLU A 251 -24.02 16.20 27.81
C GLU A 251 -23.55 14.74 27.67
N ILE A 252 -23.49 14.23 26.44
CA ILE A 252 -23.00 12.88 26.16
C ILE A 252 -21.70 13.02 25.39
N THR A 253 -20.59 12.54 25.93
CA THR A 253 -19.28 12.55 25.26
C THR A 253 -18.84 11.14 24.95
N ALA A 254 -18.65 10.84 23.67
CA ALA A 254 -18.04 9.60 23.20
C ALA A 254 -16.58 9.85 22.78
N ILE A 255 -15.70 8.95 23.19
CA ILE A 255 -14.31 8.91 22.78
C ILE A 255 -14.16 7.75 21.81
N VAL A 256 -13.91 8.08 20.55
CA VAL A 256 -13.70 7.09 19.49
C VAL A 256 -12.20 6.99 19.24
N GLU A 257 -11.65 5.78 19.34
CA GLU A 257 -10.24 5.51 19.13
C GLU A 257 -10.00 4.70 17.86
N ASN A 258 -8.80 4.87 17.29
CA ASN A 258 -8.21 3.93 16.35
C ASN A 258 -6.84 3.54 16.90
N SER A 259 -6.74 2.31 17.42
CA SER A 259 -5.51 1.80 18.03
C SER A 259 -4.42 1.45 17.00
N ARG A 260 -4.75 1.46 15.71
CA ARG A 260 -3.90 1.03 14.60
C ARG A 260 -3.16 2.20 13.98
N LEU A 261 -2.03 1.93 13.35
CA LEU A 261 -1.17 2.96 12.76
C LEU A 261 -1.81 3.70 11.59
N ILE A 262 -2.52 2.99 10.71
CA ILE A 262 -3.13 3.60 9.53
C ILE A 262 -4.41 4.34 9.96
N PRO A 263 -4.60 5.62 9.58
CA PRO A 263 -5.84 6.33 9.87
C PRO A 263 -7.02 5.78 9.06
N THR A 264 -8.25 6.04 9.50
CA THR A 264 -9.47 5.58 8.81
C THR A 264 -9.57 6.09 7.36
N ARG A 265 -9.05 7.30 7.11
CA ARG A 265 -8.96 7.92 5.79
C ARG A 265 -7.57 8.52 5.64
N SER A 266 -6.84 8.23 4.57
CA SER A 266 -5.56 8.91 4.29
C SER A 266 -5.78 10.40 3.99
N ALA A 267 -4.74 11.23 4.12
CA ALA A 267 -4.86 12.64 3.77
C ALA A 267 -5.20 12.83 2.28
N ILE A 268 -4.70 11.95 1.41
CA ILE A 268 -5.10 11.95 0.00
C ILE A 268 -6.58 11.58 -0.21
N ASN A 269 -7.12 10.67 0.62
CA ASN A 269 -8.54 10.32 0.61
C ASN A 269 -9.42 11.53 0.98
N ILE A 270 -9.03 12.28 2.01
CA ILE A 270 -9.73 13.50 2.43
C ILE A 270 -9.64 14.56 1.33
N ARG A 271 -8.44 14.82 0.80
CA ARG A 271 -8.18 15.84 -0.24
C ARG A 271 -9.02 15.62 -1.49
N TYR A 272 -9.11 14.39 -1.99
CA TYR A 272 -9.86 14.07 -3.20
C TYR A 272 -11.26 13.51 -2.96
N LYS A 273 -11.71 13.45 -1.69
CA LYS A 273 -13.03 12.95 -1.31
C LYS A 273 -13.31 11.54 -1.86
N ILE A 274 -12.32 10.66 -1.77
CA ILE A 274 -12.36 9.32 -2.37
C ILE A 274 -13.46 8.46 -1.73
N THR A 275 -13.53 8.44 -0.40
CA THR A 275 -14.61 7.82 0.37
C THR A 275 -15.37 8.88 1.17
N PRO A 276 -16.64 8.63 1.54
CA PRO A 276 -17.33 9.50 2.48
C PRO A 276 -16.58 9.59 3.81
N PRO A 277 -16.78 10.67 4.59
CA PRO A 277 -16.26 10.75 5.95
C PRO A 277 -16.80 9.65 6.86
N ASP A 278 -16.11 9.43 7.97
CA ASP A 278 -16.60 8.55 9.03
C ASP A 278 -17.79 9.20 9.73
N ILE A 279 -18.69 8.40 10.29
CA ILE A 279 -19.88 8.87 10.98
C ILE A 279 -19.87 8.35 12.41
N VAL A 280 -19.98 9.26 13.37
CA VAL A 280 -20.29 8.91 14.76
C VAL A 280 -21.70 9.37 15.06
N SER A 281 -22.58 8.46 15.42
CA SER A 281 -24.00 8.76 15.63
C SER A 281 -24.50 8.37 17.00
N ILE A 282 -25.56 9.04 17.43
CA ILE A 282 -26.30 8.73 18.64
C ILE A 282 -27.77 8.46 18.29
N GLU A 283 -28.33 7.42 18.89
CA GLU A 283 -29.75 7.07 18.75
C GLU A 283 -30.32 6.66 20.10
N GLY A 284 -31.62 6.92 20.30
CA GLY A 284 -32.30 6.61 21.55
C GLY A 284 -33.79 6.90 21.44
N LYS A 285 -34.58 6.28 22.31
CA LYS A 285 -36.02 6.55 22.38
C LYS A 285 -36.24 7.95 22.95
N ASP A 286 -37.07 8.76 22.30
CA ASP A 286 -37.44 10.12 22.71
C ASP A 286 -36.23 11.09 22.82
N LEU A 287 -35.11 10.76 22.17
CA LEU A 287 -33.86 11.53 22.22
C LEU A 287 -33.91 12.72 21.23
N GLU A 288 -33.94 13.94 21.76
CA GLU A 288 -33.80 15.17 20.97
C GLU A 288 -32.35 15.68 21.04
N VAL A 289 -31.62 15.62 19.92
CA VAL A 289 -30.26 16.19 19.83
C VAL A 289 -30.33 17.67 19.48
N VAL A 290 -29.87 18.52 20.40
CA VAL A 290 -29.85 19.98 20.21
C VAL A 290 -28.68 20.40 19.31
N THR A 291 -27.47 19.92 19.63
CA THR A 291 -26.25 20.20 18.86
C THR A 291 -25.20 19.14 19.16
N ALA A 292 -24.17 19.07 18.31
CA ALA A 292 -23.00 18.26 18.53
C ALA A 292 -21.71 19.05 18.34
N MET A 293 -20.64 18.58 18.96
CA MET A 293 -19.29 19.12 18.86
C MET A 293 -18.32 17.99 18.55
N LEU A 294 -17.36 18.27 17.66
CA LEU A 294 -16.21 17.41 17.35
C LEU A 294 -14.93 18.13 17.75
N ASP A 295 -14.02 17.43 18.43
CA ASP A 295 -12.67 17.92 18.71
C ASP A 295 -11.67 16.73 18.75
N HIS A 296 -10.38 17.04 18.74
CA HIS A 296 -9.26 16.11 18.92
C HIS A 296 -8.65 16.18 20.33
N GLU A 297 -9.21 17.02 21.22
CA GLU A 297 -8.82 17.09 22.63
C GLU A 297 -10.02 17.08 23.60
N PRO A 298 -9.84 16.59 24.85
CA PRO A 298 -10.96 16.37 25.77
C PRO A 298 -11.61 17.66 26.30
N PHE A 299 -10.96 18.82 26.13
CA PHE A 299 -11.47 20.11 26.64
C PHE A 299 -12.29 20.89 25.61
N PHE A 300 -12.39 20.41 24.37
CA PHE A 300 -13.20 21.02 23.32
C PHE A 300 -12.85 22.50 23.05
N ARG A 301 -11.57 22.90 23.15
CA ARG A 301 -11.13 24.30 23.00
C ARG A 301 -11.22 24.80 21.56
N GLU A 302 -11.07 23.92 20.58
CA GLU A 302 -11.14 24.24 19.14
C GLU A 302 -12.29 23.47 18.46
N ALA A 303 -13.34 23.19 19.24
CA ALA A 303 -14.42 22.32 18.82
C ALA A 303 -15.17 22.87 17.61
N THR A 304 -15.44 21.98 16.66
CA THR A 304 -16.30 22.27 15.51
C THR A 304 -17.73 21.87 15.87
N ALA A 305 -18.63 22.86 15.94
CA ALA A 305 -20.04 22.61 16.18
C ALA A 305 -20.74 22.13 14.89
N GLN A 306 -21.54 21.06 15.00
CA GLN A 306 -22.42 20.58 13.94
C GLN A 306 -23.88 20.77 14.37
N THR A 307 -24.54 21.76 13.79
CA THR A 307 -25.95 22.09 14.10
C THR A 307 -26.94 21.40 13.16
N ARG A 308 -26.51 21.01 11.96
CA ARG A 308 -27.33 20.27 11.00
C ARG A 308 -27.12 18.77 11.17
N ASN A 309 -28.22 18.03 11.35
CA ASN A 309 -28.20 16.60 11.64
C ASN A 309 -27.23 16.25 12.80
N PRO A 310 -27.35 16.90 13.97
CA PRO A 310 -26.38 16.77 15.05
C PRO A 310 -26.31 15.34 15.63
N ALA A 311 -27.34 14.52 15.40
CA ALA A 311 -27.36 13.11 15.78
C ALA A 311 -26.34 12.25 15.00
N GLN A 312 -25.83 12.71 13.85
CA GLN A 312 -24.84 12.00 13.04
C GLN A 312 -23.67 12.94 12.73
N VAL A 313 -22.65 12.90 13.58
CA VAL A 313 -21.47 13.76 13.47
C VAL A 313 -20.55 13.22 12.39
N THR A 314 -20.19 14.10 11.46
CA THR A 314 -19.26 13.78 10.37
C THR A 314 -17.83 13.97 10.87
N VAL A 315 -17.01 12.93 10.76
CA VAL A 315 -15.60 12.94 11.17
C VAL A 315 -14.74 12.69 9.94
N ASP A 316 -13.89 13.66 9.60
CA ASP A 316 -13.07 13.55 8.40
C ASP A 316 -12.02 12.43 8.49
N GLN A 317 -11.51 12.18 9.69
CA GLN A 317 -10.51 11.13 9.93
C GLN A 317 -10.47 10.84 11.43
N ILE A 318 -10.45 9.55 11.78
CA ILE A 318 -10.01 9.10 13.10
C ILE A 318 -8.52 8.78 12.94
N PRO A 319 -7.62 9.55 13.60
CA PRO A 319 -6.19 9.44 13.39
C PRO A 319 -5.67 8.06 13.80
N GLY A 320 -4.61 7.59 13.14
CA GLY A 320 -3.92 6.38 13.57
C GLY A 320 -3.28 6.57 14.95
N GLN A 321 -3.42 5.57 15.82
CA GLN A 321 -2.96 5.61 17.22
C GLN A 321 -3.46 6.86 17.96
N GLY A 322 -4.70 7.24 17.72
CA GLY A 322 -5.28 8.45 18.30
C GLY A 322 -6.79 8.34 18.49
N VAL A 323 -7.37 9.45 18.95
CA VAL A 323 -8.78 9.53 19.32
C VAL A 323 -9.44 10.78 18.75
N VAL A 324 -10.76 10.73 18.63
CA VAL A 324 -11.62 11.90 18.42
C VAL A 324 -12.68 11.93 19.50
N TYR A 325 -13.08 13.15 19.89
CA TYR A 325 -14.09 13.38 20.90
C TYR A 325 -15.35 13.92 20.23
N VAL A 326 -16.45 13.22 20.42
CA VAL A 326 -17.75 13.66 19.92
C VAL A 326 -18.66 13.91 21.11
N ARG A 327 -19.17 15.14 21.22
CA ARG A 327 -20.06 15.56 22.31
C ARG A 327 -21.40 15.98 21.76
N TRP A 328 -22.46 15.37 22.27
CA TRP A 328 -23.84 15.77 22.03
C TRP A 328 -24.43 16.47 23.24
N TYR A 329 -25.28 17.46 22.97
CA TYR A 329 -26.22 17.99 23.95
C TYR A 329 -27.60 17.48 23.61
N VAL A 330 -28.17 16.66 24.48
CA VAL A 330 -29.43 15.96 24.23
C VAL A 330 -30.46 16.29 25.30
N LYS A 331 -31.74 16.32 24.93
CA LYS A 331 -32.84 16.40 25.88
C LYS A 331 -33.52 15.05 26.09
N ASP A 332 -34.06 14.89 27.30
CA ASP A 332 -34.97 13.80 27.70
C ASP A 332 -34.43 12.36 27.50
N ALA A 333 -33.14 12.20 27.22
CA ALA A 333 -32.52 10.89 27.08
C ALA A 333 -32.36 10.20 28.44
N THR A 334 -32.77 8.94 28.53
CA THR A 334 -32.56 8.08 29.71
C THR A 334 -31.56 6.97 29.44
N GLN A 335 -31.55 6.49 28.20
CA GLN A 335 -30.65 5.50 27.66
C GLN A 335 -30.55 5.70 26.15
N GLY A 336 -29.53 5.14 25.53
CA GLY A 336 -29.40 5.13 24.09
C GLY A 336 -28.16 4.36 23.66
N ARG A 337 -27.82 4.54 22.39
CA ARG A 337 -26.69 3.88 21.75
C ARG A 337 -25.89 4.89 20.97
N VAL A 338 -24.57 4.77 21.04
CA VAL A 338 -23.63 5.48 20.17
C VAL A 338 -23.03 4.47 19.20
N LYS A 339 -22.90 4.85 17.93
CA LYS A 339 -22.32 4.03 16.87
C LYS A 339 -21.21 4.81 16.17
N VAL A 340 -20.16 4.13 15.76
CA VAL A 340 -19.16 4.65 14.82
C VAL A 340 -19.16 3.79 13.57
N LYS A 341 -19.09 4.41 12.40
CA LYS A 341 -18.93 3.74 11.12
C LYS A 341 -17.85 4.40 10.29
N SER A 342 -16.87 3.62 9.90
CA SER A 342 -15.79 3.98 8.99
C SER A 342 -15.75 3.02 7.80
N VAL A 343 -15.53 3.55 6.59
CA VAL A 343 -15.46 2.73 5.37
C VAL A 343 -14.32 1.72 5.44
N LYS A 344 -13.16 2.14 5.93
CA LYS A 344 -11.96 1.29 6.05
C LYS A 344 -11.71 0.82 7.48
N GLY A 345 -12.19 1.58 8.47
CA GLY A 345 -11.98 1.29 9.89
C GLY A 345 -12.97 0.32 10.53
N GLY A 346 -14.03 -0.07 9.82
CA GLY A 346 -15.10 -0.91 10.35
C GLY A 346 -16.15 -0.12 11.15
N GLU A 347 -16.86 -0.80 12.03
CA GLU A 347 -17.92 -0.23 12.85
C GLU A 347 -17.87 -0.77 14.27
N ASP A 348 -18.34 0.03 15.22
CA ASP A 348 -18.49 -0.34 16.63
C ASP A 348 -19.74 0.35 17.21
N GLU A 349 -20.31 -0.22 18.26
CA GLU A 349 -21.47 0.33 18.95
C GLU A 349 -21.42 0.07 20.46
N ILE A 350 -21.88 1.06 21.24
CA ILE A 350 -21.94 0.96 22.70
C ILE A 350 -23.23 1.59 23.21
N GLU A 351 -23.87 0.92 24.16
CA GLU A 351 -25.04 1.44 24.85
C GLU A 351 -24.61 2.31 26.03
N PHE A 352 -25.29 3.44 26.21
CA PHE A 352 -25.12 4.28 27.38
C PHE A 352 -26.42 4.31 28.18
N ASN A 353 -26.27 4.30 29.49
CA ASN A 353 -27.35 4.56 30.43
C ASN A 353 -27.02 5.84 31.19
N VAL A 354 -27.99 6.73 31.31
CA VAL A 354 -27.84 7.89 32.17
C VAL A 354 -28.06 7.39 33.58
N GLU A 355 -26.97 7.08 34.30
CA GLU A 355 -27.08 6.83 35.73
C GLU A 355 -27.70 8.08 36.36
N LEU A 356 -28.95 7.94 36.82
CA LEU A 356 -29.61 8.93 37.66
C LEU A 356 -28.85 8.95 38.99
N GLY A 357 -27.77 9.73 39.03
CA GLY A 357 -27.04 10.03 40.26
C GLY A 357 -28.02 10.50 41.33
N ARG A 358 -27.98 9.82 42.48
CA ARG A 358 -28.77 10.05 43.68
C ARG A 358 -28.64 11.46 44.24
#